data_AF-A0A449AIR6-F1
#
_entry.id   AF-A0A449AIR6-F1
#
_cell.length_a   1.000
_cell.length_b   1.000
_cell.length_c   1.000
_cell.angle_alpha   90.00
_cell.angle_beta   90.00
_cell.angle_gamma   90.00
#
_symmetry.space_group_name_H-M   'P 1'
#
loop_
_entity.id
_entity.type
_entity.pdbx_description
1 polymer ?
#
loop_
_entity_poly.entity_id
_entity_poly.type
_entity_poly.pdbx_seq_one_letter_code
_entity_poly.pdbx_strand_id
1 'polypeptide(L)'
;MQILSGKELAKAETLKLKKELESLNLSRKPILSIVQVGDNPASNKYIKAKLKKCEEVGIEGRLYKFKENITQNSLLKQLDNINEESDGIIIQLPLPRHIPKQVILDAVPFEKDLDGLTTRNEFKLYNDLDQKYFVPATARAVLEILDHYNINYKKNVKVCVVGRSHVVGKPLAHIIKKEGVDVATFNEKTGLKGVESGDVVIVAIGVARLIKAENIKEGAVVIDVGTNLDDNLSAELYGDVDFESVKDKVSAITPVPGGVGPMTVVCLLKNLIDAIK
;
A
#
# COMPACT_ATOMS: atom_id res chain seq x y z
N MET A 1 10.19 -14.24 -18.85
CA MET A 1 9.66 -13.32 -17.81
C MET A 1 8.39 -13.91 -17.19
N GLN A 2 8.32 -13.99 -15.86
CA GLN A 2 7.13 -14.34 -15.09
C GLN A 2 6.29 -13.09 -14.76
N ILE A 3 4.97 -13.16 -14.91
CA ILE A 3 4.06 -12.09 -14.49
C ILE A 3 3.63 -12.34 -13.04
N LEU A 4 3.90 -11.37 -12.17
CA LEU A 4 3.53 -11.40 -10.76
C LEU A 4 2.11 -10.82 -10.61
N SER A 5 1.10 -11.63 -10.95
CA SER A 5 -0.31 -11.25 -10.95
C SER A 5 -0.83 -11.07 -9.53
N GLY A 6 -0.91 -9.83 -9.06
CA GLY A 6 -1.55 -9.53 -7.77
C GLY A 6 -3.07 -9.64 -7.83
N LYS A 7 -3.69 -9.59 -9.01
CA LYS A 7 -5.12 -9.89 -9.19
C LYS A 7 -5.46 -11.34 -8.84
N GLU A 8 -4.64 -12.28 -9.27
CA GLU A 8 -4.80 -13.72 -8.95
C GLU A 8 -4.60 -13.95 -7.46
N LEU A 9 -3.52 -13.41 -6.90
CA LEU A 9 -3.23 -13.49 -5.48
C LEU A 9 -4.36 -12.87 -4.63
N ALA A 10 -4.82 -11.66 -5.01
CA ALA A 10 -5.90 -10.98 -4.30
C ALA A 10 -7.19 -11.80 -4.28
N LYS A 11 -7.51 -12.53 -5.36
CA LYS A 11 -8.66 -13.43 -5.38
C LYS A 11 -8.49 -14.58 -4.39
N ALA A 12 -7.33 -15.23 -4.37
CA ALA A 12 -7.04 -16.32 -3.45
C ALA A 12 -7.06 -15.85 -1.98
N GLU A 13 -6.42 -14.73 -1.68
CA GLU A 13 -6.34 -14.17 -0.34
C GLU A 13 -7.69 -13.61 0.15
N THR A 14 -8.54 -13.09 -0.74
CA THR A 14 -9.92 -12.70 -0.36
C THR A 14 -10.71 -13.90 0.17
N LEU A 15 -10.55 -15.08 -0.44
CA LEU A 15 -11.23 -16.30 0.02
C LEU A 15 -10.69 -16.78 1.37
N LYS A 16 -9.38 -16.67 1.60
CA LYS A 16 -8.75 -17.00 2.89
C LYS A 16 -9.24 -16.06 3.99
N LEU A 17 -9.23 -14.75 3.72
CA LEU A 17 -9.74 -13.72 4.62
C LEU A 17 -11.19 -13.94 5.02
N LYS A 18 -12.05 -14.32 4.07
CA LYS A 18 -13.45 -14.62 4.36
C LYS A 18 -13.59 -15.78 5.35
N LYS A 19 -12.89 -16.90 5.08
CA LYS A 19 -12.90 -18.07 5.98
C LYS A 19 -12.34 -17.74 7.35
N GLU A 20 -11.28 -16.94 7.39
CA GLU A 20 -10.66 -16.48 8.62
C GLU A 20 -11.61 -15.61 9.44
N LEU A 21 -12.28 -14.63 8.81
CA LEU A 21 -13.29 -13.81 9.47
C LEU A 21 -14.46 -14.65 9.99
N GLU A 22 -14.95 -15.62 9.20
CA GLU A 22 -15.99 -16.56 9.62
C GLU A 22 -15.56 -17.36 10.87
N SER A 23 -14.28 -17.75 10.95
CA SER A 23 -13.76 -18.52 12.09
C SER A 23 -13.68 -17.74 13.40
N LEU A 24 -13.67 -16.40 13.35
CA LEU A 24 -13.64 -15.55 14.55
C LEU A 24 -14.98 -15.51 15.31
N ASN A 25 -16.09 -15.98 14.71
CA ASN A 25 -17.42 -16.05 15.35
C ASN A 25 -17.85 -14.75 16.06
N LEU A 26 -17.59 -13.61 15.43
CA LEU A 26 -17.89 -12.29 16.00
C LEU A 26 -19.40 -12.07 16.13
N SER A 27 -19.81 -11.35 17.18
CA SER A 27 -21.22 -11.02 17.45
C SER A 27 -21.83 -10.02 16.45
N ARG A 28 -20.97 -9.24 15.77
CA ARG A 28 -21.33 -8.32 14.69
C ARG A 28 -20.27 -8.35 13.59
N LYS A 29 -20.62 -7.80 12.42
CA LYS A 29 -19.62 -7.55 11.37
C LYS A 29 -18.60 -6.52 11.88
N PRO A 30 -17.29 -6.71 11.61
CA PRO A 30 -16.30 -5.67 11.86
C PRO A 30 -16.56 -4.48 10.93
N ILE A 31 -16.27 -3.28 11.42
CA ILE A 31 -16.54 -2.01 10.75
C ILE A 31 -15.23 -1.39 10.28
N LEU A 32 -15.08 -1.24 8.97
CA LEU A 32 -14.05 -0.43 8.33
C LEU A 32 -14.62 0.95 8.01
N SER A 33 -14.05 2.00 8.60
CA SER A 33 -14.43 3.38 8.30
C SER A 33 -13.39 4.08 7.43
N ILE A 34 -13.84 4.64 6.32
CA ILE A 34 -13.03 5.39 5.38
C ILE A 34 -13.41 6.86 5.49
N VAL A 35 -12.45 7.71 5.86
CA VAL A 35 -12.63 9.16 6.00
C VAL A 35 -12.09 9.84 4.75
N GLN A 36 -12.96 10.51 4.01
CA GLN A 36 -12.61 11.27 2.81
C GLN A 36 -12.91 12.75 3.02
N VAL A 37 -11.98 13.61 2.62
CA VAL A 37 -12.20 15.07 2.58
C VAL A 37 -12.03 15.55 1.15
N GLY A 38 -13.05 16.24 0.63
CA GLY A 38 -13.11 16.67 -0.77
C GLY A 38 -13.62 15.58 -1.71
N ASP A 39 -13.33 15.72 -3.01
CA ASP A 39 -13.91 14.86 -4.06
C ASP A 39 -12.91 14.50 -5.17
N ASN A 40 -11.71 14.06 -4.76
CA ASN A 40 -10.68 13.64 -5.72
C ASN A 40 -11.13 12.38 -6.51
N PRO A 41 -11.17 12.44 -7.87
CA PRO A 41 -11.65 11.32 -8.68
C PRO A 41 -10.85 10.02 -8.53
N ALA A 42 -9.52 10.11 -8.39
CA ALA A 42 -8.67 8.94 -8.16
C ALA A 42 -8.99 8.29 -6.81
N SER A 43 -9.17 9.10 -5.76
CA SER A 43 -9.57 8.63 -4.44
C SER A 43 -10.94 7.91 -4.49
N ASN A 44 -11.92 8.46 -5.20
CA ASN A 44 -13.25 7.84 -5.34
C ASN A 44 -13.18 6.43 -5.92
N LYS A 45 -12.34 6.20 -6.94
CA LYS A 45 -12.14 4.87 -7.55
C LYS A 45 -11.57 3.87 -6.54
N TYR A 46 -10.57 4.27 -5.75
CA TYR A 46 -9.98 3.42 -4.72
C TYR A 46 -10.95 3.14 -3.56
N ILE A 47 -11.67 4.15 -3.09
CA ILE A 47 -12.69 3.99 -2.05
C ILE A 47 -13.76 2.99 -2.49
N LYS A 48 -14.26 3.11 -3.72
CA LYS A 48 -15.26 2.17 -4.25
C LYS A 48 -14.72 0.74 -4.28
N ALA A 49 -13.45 0.55 -4.64
CA ALA A 49 -12.82 -0.76 -4.61
C ALA A 49 -12.68 -1.32 -3.18
N LYS A 50 -12.30 -0.48 -2.20
CA LYS A 50 -12.24 -0.85 -0.78
C LYS A 50 -13.61 -1.29 -0.25
N LEU A 51 -14.65 -0.48 -0.45
CA LEU A 51 -16.01 -0.79 0.00
C LEU A 51 -16.55 -2.08 -0.63
N LYS A 52 -16.35 -2.26 -1.93
CA LYS A 52 -16.73 -3.51 -2.62
C LYS A 52 -16.02 -4.71 -2.02
N LYS A 53 -14.72 -4.59 -1.73
CA LYS A 53 -13.95 -5.68 -1.14
C LYS A 53 -14.40 -5.99 0.30
N CYS A 54 -14.80 -4.98 1.09
CA CYS A 54 -15.42 -5.21 2.41
C CYS A 54 -16.66 -6.09 2.29
N GLU A 55 -17.57 -5.74 1.36
CA GLU A 55 -18.79 -6.51 1.10
C GLU A 55 -18.48 -7.96 0.70
N GLU A 56 -17.50 -8.16 -0.19
CA GLU A 56 -17.06 -9.49 -0.63
C GLU A 56 -16.55 -10.38 0.52
N VAL A 57 -15.87 -9.78 1.51
CA VAL A 57 -15.30 -10.50 2.67
C VAL A 57 -16.31 -10.68 3.80
N GLY A 58 -17.33 -9.82 3.90
CA GLY A 58 -18.30 -9.81 5.01
C GLY A 58 -18.04 -8.73 6.07
N ILE A 59 -17.25 -7.71 5.73
CA ILE A 59 -16.92 -6.54 6.56
C ILE A 59 -17.92 -5.42 6.25
N GLU A 60 -18.33 -4.67 7.26
CA GLU A 60 -19.14 -3.47 7.09
C GLU A 60 -18.24 -2.28 6.71
N GLY A 61 -18.28 -1.85 5.45
CA GLY A 61 -17.55 -0.68 4.98
C GLY A 61 -18.38 0.59 5.08
N ARG A 62 -17.90 1.61 5.80
CA ARG A 62 -18.54 2.92 5.95
C ARG A 62 -17.69 4.02 5.33
N LEU A 63 -18.32 4.94 4.61
CA LEU A 63 -17.67 6.11 4.03
C LEU A 63 -18.16 7.39 4.70
N TYR A 64 -17.24 8.12 5.32
CA TYR A 64 -17.46 9.43 5.90
C TYR A 64 -16.86 10.47 4.95
N LYS A 65 -17.71 11.08 4.12
CA LYS A 65 -17.30 12.08 3.14
C LYS A 65 -17.58 13.48 3.65
N PHE A 66 -16.52 14.28 3.78
CA PHE A 66 -16.57 15.66 4.22
C PHE A 66 -16.24 16.62 3.08
N LYS A 67 -16.78 17.84 3.16
CA LYS A 67 -16.49 18.90 2.19
C LYS A 67 -15.02 19.31 2.28
N GLU A 68 -14.46 19.73 1.15
CA GLU A 68 -13.06 20.18 1.07
C GLU A 68 -12.75 21.31 2.05
N ASN A 69 -13.71 22.21 2.30
CA ASN A 69 -13.55 23.34 3.21
C ASN A 69 -13.73 23.02 4.71
N ILE A 70 -13.86 21.74 5.10
CA ILE A 70 -13.91 21.38 6.52
C ILE A 70 -12.63 21.85 7.24
N THR A 71 -12.78 22.34 8.46
CA THR A 71 -11.64 22.74 9.29
C THR A 71 -11.03 21.52 9.98
N GLN A 72 -9.75 21.62 10.36
CA GLN A 72 -9.08 20.60 11.16
C GLN A 72 -9.88 20.26 12.43
N ASN A 73 -10.29 21.26 13.20
CA ASN A 73 -11.01 21.04 14.46
C ASN A 73 -12.37 20.36 14.25
N SER A 74 -13.08 20.72 13.19
CA SER A 74 -14.35 20.05 12.85
C SER A 74 -14.11 18.60 12.45
N LEU A 75 -13.07 18.32 11.67
CA LEU A 75 -12.72 16.95 11.27
C LEU A 75 -12.30 16.08 12.48
N LEU A 76 -11.51 16.63 13.40
CA LEU A 76 -11.13 15.93 14.64
C LEU A 76 -12.36 15.55 15.49
N LYS A 77 -13.32 16.47 15.65
CA LYS A 77 -14.58 16.19 16.35
C LYS A 77 -15.42 15.08 15.69
N GLN A 78 -15.34 14.97 14.36
CA GLN A 78 -16.00 13.87 13.66
C GLN A 78 -15.27 12.55 13.90
N LEU A 79 -13.93 12.59 13.92
CA LEU A 79 -13.11 11.43 14.22
C LEU A 79 -13.39 10.86 15.61
N ASP A 80 -13.73 11.66 16.61
CA ASP A 80 -14.09 11.13 17.94
C ASP A 80 -15.21 10.07 17.86
N ASN A 81 -16.31 10.37 17.16
CA ASN A 81 -17.42 9.42 16.99
C ASN A 81 -17.02 8.23 16.09
N ILE A 82 -16.30 8.51 15.00
CA ILE A 82 -15.85 7.48 14.05
C ILE A 82 -14.91 6.49 14.77
N ASN A 83 -14.04 7.00 15.63
CA ASN A 83 -13.12 6.22 16.45
C ASN A 83 -13.87 5.27 17.39
N GLU A 84 -15.00 5.67 17.96
CA GLU A 84 -15.78 4.81 18.85
C GLU A 84 -16.45 3.65 18.12
N GLU A 85 -17.05 3.91 16.95
CA GLU A 85 -17.87 2.92 16.24
C GLU A 85 -17.10 2.00 15.30
N SER A 86 -15.85 2.33 14.96
CA SER A 86 -15.07 1.58 13.97
C SER A 86 -14.13 0.57 14.61
N ASP A 87 -13.85 -0.54 13.93
CA ASP A 87 -12.80 -1.48 14.32
C ASP A 87 -11.48 -1.17 13.61
N GLY A 88 -11.53 -0.49 12.47
CA GLY A 88 -10.37 0.03 11.77
C GLY A 88 -10.72 1.24 10.92
N ILE A 89 -9.76 2.16 10.78
CA ILE A 89 -9.98 3.45 10.16
C ILE A 89 -8.90 3.71 9.12
N ILE A 90 -9.32 4.35 8.03
CA ILE A 90 -8.43 4.88 7.01
C ILE A 90 -8.75 6.36 6.78
N ILE A 91 -7.71 7.18 6.85
CA ILE A 91 -7.77 8.55 6.35
C ILE A 91 -7.36 8.53 4.88
N GLN A 92 -8.32 8.71 3.98
CA GLN A 92 -8.03 8.71 2.55
C GLN A 92 -7.24 9.97 2.18
N LEU A 93 -6.01 9.77 1.72
CA LEU A 93 -5.13 10.81 1.20
C LEU A 93 -5.33 11.02 -0.32
N PRO A 94 -5.00 12.21 -0.85
CA PRO A 94 -4.52 13.40 -0.12
C PRO A 94 -5.64 14.15 0.61
N LEU A 95 -5.30 14.73 1.76
CA LEU A 95 -6.15 15.74 2.42
C LEU A 95 -5.93 17.11 1.77
N PRO A 96 -6.91 18.03 1.86
CA PRO A 96 -6.75 19.42 1.44
C PRO A 96 -5.54 20.09 2.10
N ARG A 97 -4.89 21.03 1.39
CA ARG A 97 -3.61 21.62 1.81
C ARG A 97 -3.66 22.35 3.15
N HIS A 98 -4.81 22.90 3.54
CA HIS A 98 -4.99 23.61 4.82
C HIS A 98 -5.13 22.67 6.03
N ILE A 99 -5.26 21.36 5.81
CA ILE A 99 -5.37 20.37 6.88
C ILE A 99 -4.00 19.70 7.07
N PRO A 100 -3.35 19.86 8.24
CA PRO A 100 -2.09 19.19 8.50
C PRO A 100 -2.34 17.68 8.66
N LYS A 101 -1.99 16.92 7.63
CA LYS A 101 -2.30 15.49 7.53
C LYS A 101 -1.89 14.66 8.75
N GLN A 102 -0.73 14.93 9.35
CA GLN A 102 -0.23 14.12 10.46
C GLN A 102 -1.09 14.27 11.72
N VAL A 103 -1.64 15.46 11.95
CA VAL A 103 -2.55 15.69 13.08
C VAL A 103 -3.82 14.85 12.94
N ILE A 104 -4.33 14.71 11.71
CA ILE A 104 -5.52 13.89 11.43
C ILE A 104 -5.20 12.40 11.50
N LEU A 105 -4.05 11.98 10.98
CA LEU A 105 -3.59 10.59 11.07
C LEU A 105 -3.41 10.18 12.53
N ASP A 106 -2.73 10.99 13.34
CA ASP A 106 -2.45 10.70 14.75
C ASP A 106 -3.70 10.75 15.65
N ALA A 107 -4.82 11.27 15.16
CA ALA A 107 -6.10 11.21 15.84
C ALA A 107 -6.80 9.84 15.70
N VAL A 108 -6.33 8.98 14.80
CA VAL A 108 -6.78 7.59 14.71
C VAL A 108 -6.11 6.79 15.83
N PRO A 109 -6.88 6.05 16.67
CA PRO A 109 -6.31 5.13 17.64
C PRO A 109 -5.36 4.16 16.96
N PHE A 110 -4.18 4.00 17.54
CA PHE A 110 -3.13 3.17 16.98
C PHE A 110 -3.58 1.74 16.69
N GLU A 111 -4.44 1.19 17.55
CA GLU A 111 -5.00 -0.16 17.44
C GLU A 111 -5.96 -0.32 16.25
N LYS A 112 -6.39 0.81 15.65
CA LYS A 112 -7.32 0.92 14.51
C LYS A 112 -6.66 1.51 13.26
N ASP A 113 -5.36 1.80 13.30
CA ASP A 113 -4.59 2.44 12.21
C ASP A 113 -4.20 1.44 11.12
N LEU A 114 -5.17 1.09 10.27
CA LEU A 114 -4.99 0.02 9.29
C LEU A 114 -3.98 0.33 8.19
N ASP A 115 -3.70 1.61 7.92
CA ASP A 115 -2.67 2.01 6.96
C ASP A 115 -1.30 2.18 7.64
N GLY A 116 -1.22 2.09 8.97
CA GLY A 116 0.02 2.15 9.73
C GLY A 116 0.74 3.50 9.64
N LEU A 117 0.00 4.60 9.50
CA LEU A 117 0.54 5.94 9.20
C LEU A 117 0.51 6.90 10.40
N THR A 118 0.00 6.46 11.54
CA THR A 118 0.16 7.20 12.80
C THR A 118 1.64 7.26 13.19
N THR A 119 2.06 8.35 13.81
CA THR A 119 3.39 8.53 14.38
C THR A 119 3.71 7.39 15.37
N ARG A 120 2.71 6.94 16.13
CA ARG A 120 2.86 5.82 17.07
C ARG A 120 3.11 4.50 16.35
N ASN A 121 2.46 4.24 15.22
CA ASN A 121 2.70 3.04 14.42
C ASN A 121 4.06 3.05 13.76
N GLU A 122 4.44 4.18 13.14
CA GLU A 122 5.76 4.33 12.57
C GLU A 122 6.86 4.16 13.62
N PHE A 123 6.69 4.76 14.80
CA PHE A 123 7.64 4.61 15.89
C PHE A 123 7.86 3.14 16.25
N LYS A 124 6.79 2.35 16.38
CA LYS A 124 6.89 0.91 16.67
C LYS A 124 7.55 0.12 15.55
N LEU A 125 7.13 0.37 14.30
CA LEU A 125 7.69 -0.29 13.12
C LEU A 125 9.20 -0.06 13.00
N TYR A 126 9.66 1.19 13.13
CA TYR A 126 11.05 1.55 12.90
C TYR A 126 11.97 1.28 14.09
N ASN A 127 11.43 1.17 15.32
CA ASN A 127 12.20 0.79 16.51
C ASN A 127 12.11 -0.71 16.81
N ASP A 128 11.48 -1.50 15.94
CA ASP A 128 11.38 -2.95 16.07
C ASP A 128 10.85 -3.41 17.44
N LEU A 129 9.87 -2.67 17.98
CA LEU A 129 9.30 -3.01 19.27
C LEU A 129 8.49 -4.30 19.15
N ASP A 130 8.61 -5.22 20.12
CA ASP A 130 7.85 -6.48 20.23
C ASP A 130 6.35 -6.28 20.50
N GLN A 131 5.81 -5.11 20.16
CA GLN A 131 4.40 -4.78 20.27
C GLN A 131 3.77 -4.86 18.88
N LYS A 132 2.51 -5.30 18.84
CA LYS A 132 1.68 -5.28 17.61
C LYS A 132 1.75 -3.90 16.95
N TYR A 133 2.07 -3.87 15.66
CA TYR A 133 2.04 -2.72 14.75
C TYR A 133 1.55 -3.16 13.37
N PHE A 134 1.06 -2.22 12.59
CA PHE A 134 0.59 -2.45 11.23
C PHE A 134 1.67 -2.08 10.22
N VAL A 135 2.01 -3.01 9.33
CA VAL A 135 2.76 -2.69 8.12
C VAL A 135 1.81 -1.97 7.16
N PRO A 136 2.19 -0.83 6.57
CA PRO A 136 1.34 -0.13 5.60
C PRO A 136 0.86 -1.08 4.50
N ALA A 137 -0.44 -1.00 4.16
CA ALA A 137 -1.10 -2.02 3.35
C ALA A 137 -0.42 -2.28 2.00
N THR A 138 0.10 -1.24 1.35
CA THR A 138 0.85 -1.38 0.10
C THR A 138 2.23 -2.02 0.30
N ALA A 139 2.95 -1.69 1.37
CA ALA A 139 4.19 -2.36 1.71
C ALA A 139 3.96 -3.85 2.02
N ARG A 140 2.91 -4.17 2.79
CA ARG A 140 2.48 -5.54 3.04
C ARG A 140 2.15 -6.28 1.74
N ALA A 141 1.44 -5.64 0.82
CA ALA A 141 1.10 -6.20 -0.49
C ALA A 141 2.35 -6.58 -1.31
N VAL A 142 3.37 -5.73 -1.33
CA VAL A 142 4.64 -6.03 -2.01
C VAL A 142 5.32 -7.26 -1.39
N LEU A 143 5.42 -7.32 -0.06
CA LEU A 143 6.03 -8.45 0.63
C LEU A 143 5.26 -9.75 0.37
N GLU A 144 3.94 -9.72 0.44
CA GLU A 144 3.11 -10.91 0.16
C GLU A 144 3.18 -11.36 -1.30
N ILE A 145 3.29 -10.44 -2.26
CA ILE A 145 3.53 -10.80 -3.67
C ILE A 145 4.89 -11.49 -3.81
N LEU A 146 5.94 -10.92 -3.22
CA LEU A 146 7.29 -11.51 -3.27
C LEU A 146 7.31 -12.91 -2.66
N ASP A 147 6.71 -13.08 -1.47
CA ASP A 147 6.64 -14.37 -0.78
C ASP A 147 5.77 -15.38 -1.56
N HIS A 148 4.60 -14.98 -2.07
CA HIS A 148 3.71 -15.88 -2.81
C HIS A 148 4.35 -16.47 -4.06
N TYR A 149 5.07 -15.64 -4.81
CA TYR A 149 5.76 -16.06 -6.03
C TYR A 149 7.15 -16.64 -5.78
N ASN A 150 7.54 -16.84 -4.50
CA ASN A 150 8.85 -17.37 -4.09
C ASN A 150 10.03 -16.58 -4.66
N ILE A 151 9.88 -15.25 -4.76
CA ILE A 151 10.97 -14.38 -5.18
C ILE A 151 12.02 -14.35 -4.08
N ASN A 152 13.29 -14.63 -4.41
CA ASN A 152 14.35 -14.47 -3.43
C ASN A 152 14.68 -12.99 -3.23
N TYR A 153 14.17 -12.40 -2.16
CA TYR A 153 14.50 -11.03 -1.73
C TYR A 153 15.16 -10.97 -0.35
N LYS A 154 15.40 -12.13 0.29
CA LYS A 154 15.84 -12.25 1.70
C LYS A 154 17.29 -12.71 1.87
N LYS A 155 17.95 -13.27 0.84
CA LYS A 155 19.31 -13.83 0.95
C LYS A 155 20.15 -13.62 -0.29
N ASN A 156 21.40 -13.18 -0.11
CA ASN A 156 22.41 -13.05 -1.17
C ASN A 156 21.93 -12.27 -2.41
N VAL A 157 21.14 -11.22 -2.18
CA VAL A 157 20.55 -10.36 -3.21
C VAL A 157 20.63 -8.91 -2.79
N LYS A 158 20.64 -8.02 -3.78
CA LYS A 158 20.50 -6.59 -3.60
C LYS A 158 19.10 -6.14 -3.96
N VAL A 159 18.43 -5.46 -3.03
CA VAL A 159 17.11 -4.86 -3.24
C VAL A 159 17.25 -3.36 -3.42
N CYS A 160 16.85 -2.86 -4.58
CA CYS A 160 16.77 -1.43 -4.86
C CYS A 160 15.34 -0.94 -4.62
N VAL A 161 15.15 0.01 -3.72
CA VAL A 161 13.85 0.65 -3.46
C VAL A 161 13.87 2.06 -4.02
N VAL A 162 13.06 2.32 -5.04
CA VAL A 162 12.91 3.63 -5.69
C VAL A 162 11.65 4.31 -5.16
N GLY A 163 11.82 5.36 -4.37
CA GLY A 163 10.75 6.05 -3.67
C GLY A 163 10.97 6.06 -2.15
N ARG A 164 10.49 7.11 -1.49
CA ARG A 164 10.73 7.37 -0.05
C ARG A 164 9.46 7.69 0.73
N SER A 165 8.30 7.31 0.20
CA SER A 165 7.03 7.57 0.86
C SER A 165 6.90 6.74 2.15
N HIS A 166 6.12 7.27 3.09
CA HIS A 166 5.79 6.59 4.35
C HIS A 166 4.86 5.37 4.15
N VAL A 167 4.21 5.27 2.98
CA VAL A 167 3.25 4.21 2.65
C VAL A 167 3.94 3.00 2.00
N VAL A 168 5.08 3.20 1.33
CA VAL A 168 5.72 2.14 0.52
C VAL A 168 7.23 2.12 0.68
N GLY A 169 7.94 3.13 0.16
CA GLY A 169 9.39 3.05 0.00
C GLY A 169 10.15 2.95 1.32
N LYS A 170 9.86 3.84 2.27
CA LYS A 170 10.51 3.86 3.59
C LYS A 170 10.23 2.57 4.40
N PRO A 171 8.97 2.10 4.56
CA PRO A 171 8.71 0.88 5.32
C PRO A 171 9.30 -0.38 4.66
N LEU A 172 9.25 -0.50 3.33
CA LEU A 172 9.85 -1.65 2.64
C LEU A 172 11.37 -1.70 2.79
N ALA A 173 12.03 -0.55 2.63
CA ALA A 173 13.47 -0.47 2.82
C ALA A 173 13.87 -0.91 4.23
N HIS A 174 13.15 -0.46 5.27
CA HIS A 174 13.38 -0.85 6.66
C HIS A 174 13.15 -2.35 6.89
N ILE A 175 11.98 -2.86 6.53
CA ILE A 175 11.58 -4.26 6.77
C ILE A 175 12.55 -5.22 6.08
N ILE A 176 12.91 -4.97 4.82
CA ILE A 176 13.82 -5.83 4.07
C ILE A 176 15.25 -5.73 4.63
N LYS A 177 15.69 -4.53 5.04
CA LYS A 177 17.02 -4.36 5.64
C LYS A 177 17.17 -5.13 6.95
N LYS A 178 16.10 -5.19 7.75
CA LYS A 178 16.05 -5.95 9.00
C LYS A 178 16.32 -7.45 8.82
N GLU A 179 15.96 -8.00 7.66
CA GLU A 179 16.27 -9.39 7.29
C GLU A 179 17.77 -9.62 6.94
N GLY A 180 18.62 -8.60 7.08
CA GLY A 180 20.06 -8.68 6.78
C GLY A 180 20.41 -8.50 5.31
N VAL A 181 19.47 -8.00 4.50
CA VAL A 181 19.60 -7.87 3.04
C VAL A 181 20.38 -6.60 2.66
N ASP A 182 21.08 -6.62 1.52
CA ASP A 182 21.64 -5.38 0.94
C ASP A 182 20.50 -4.56 0.31
N VAL A 183 20.25 -3.38 0.86
CA VAL A 183 19.14 -2.51 0.44
C VAL A 183 19.71 -1.15 0.07
N ALA A 184 19.46 -0.72 -1.16
CA ALA A 184 19.80 0.61 -1.66
C ALA A 184 18.53 1.40 -1.98
N THR A 185 18.46 2.64 -1.52
CA THR A 185 17.29 3.51 -1.73
C THR A 185 17.59 4.62 -2.72
N PHE A 186 16.66 4.87 -3.64
CA PHE A 186 16.74 5.90 -4.67
C PHE A 186 15.47 6.75 -4.66
N ASN A 187 15.54 7.99 -5.15
CA ASN A 187 14.40 8.90 -5.26
C ASN A 187 14.71 10.01 -6.27
N GLU A 188 13.75 10.90 -6.47
CA GLU A 188 13.85 12.05 -7.37
C GLU A 188 15.06 12.96 -7.10
N LYS A 189 15.55 13.02 -5.85
CA LYS A 189 16.69 13.87 -5.45
C LYS A 189 18.03 13.16 -5.55
N THR A 190 18.09 11.87 -5.22
CA THR A 190 19.34 11.08 -5.34
C THR A 190 19.62 10.65 -6.78
N GLY A 191 18.59 10.69 -7.64
CA GLY A 191 18.63 10.16 -8.99
C GLY A 191 18.50 8.63 -9.02
N LEU A 192 18.52 8.09 -10.25
CA LEU A 192 18.27 6.68 -10.56
C LEU A 192 19.55 5.89 -10.89
N LYS A 193 20.71 6.54 -10.90
CA LYS A 193 21.99 5.88 -11.18
C LYS A 193 22.32 4.88 -10.08
N GLY A 194 22.55 3.62 -10.44
CA GLY A 194 22.82 2.52 -9.50
C GLY A 194 21.61 1.63 -9.24
N VAL A 195 20.40 1.99 -9.70
CA VAL A 195 19.22 1.12 -9.64
C VAL A 195 19.48 -0.19 -10.39
N GLU A 196 20.27 -0.14 -11.47
CA GLU A 196 20.66 -1.27 -12.33
C GLU A 196 21.56 -2.30 -11.62
N SER A 197 21.94 -2.06 -10.37
CA SER A 197 22.64 -3.04 -9.53
C SER A 197 21.71 -3.97 -8.75
N GLY A 198 20.40 -3.69 -8.72
CA GLY A 198 19.43 -4.46 -7.96
C GLY A 198 19.04 -5.78 -8.63
N ASP A 199 19.00 -6.86 -7.85
CA ASP A 199 18.40 -8.13 -8.24
C ASP A 199 16.87 -8.07 -8.12
N VAL A 200 16.38 -7.31 -7.14
CA VAL A 200 14.96 -6.96 -6.99
C VAL A 200 14.84 -5.44 -6.96
N VAL A 201 14.01 -4.88 -7.82
CA VAL A 201 13.77 -3.43 -7.91
C VAL A 201 12.31 -3.14 -7.59
N ILE A 202 12.07 -2.44 -6.48
CA ILE A 202 10.73 -2.02 -6.05
C ILE A 202 10.59 -0.53 -6.39
N VAL A 203 9.60 -0.18 -7.22
CA VAL A 203 9.41 1.19 -7.73
C VAL A 203 8.09 1.75 -7.22
N ALA A 204 8.16 2.86 -6.48
CA ALA A 204 7.04 3.56 -5.85
C ALA A 204 7.31 5.07 -5.80
N ILE A 205 7.54 5.67 -6.96
CA ILE A 205 7.86 7.09 -7.14
C ILE A 205 6.66 7.93 -7.58
N GLY A 206 5.64 7.32 -8.19
CA GLY A 206 4.43 8.01 -8.63
C GLY A 206 4.66 8.88 -9.87
N VAL A 207 5.49 8.40 -10.79
CA VAL A 207 5.79 9.08 -12.06
C VAL A 207 5.72 8.04 -13.18
N ALA A 208 4.73 8.20 -14.06
CA ALA A 208 4.45 7.24 -15.11
C ALA A 208 5.68 6.94 -15.97
N ARG A 209 6.00 5.65 -16.14
CA ARG A 209 7.04 5.14 -17.07
C ARG A 209 8.43 5.78 -16.92
N LEU A 210 8.76 6.25 -15.71
CA LEU A 210 10.05 6.87 -15.43
C LEU A 210 11.20 5.85 -15.50
N ILE A 211 10.98 4.64 -14.99
CA ILE A 211 11.98 3.57 -14.98
C ILE A 211 11.94 2.82 -16.30
N LYS A 212 13.08 2.73 -16.97
CA LYS A 212 13.24 2.10 -18.29
C LYS A 212 14.28 0.99 -18.27
N ALA A 213 14.45 0.32 -19.41
CA ALA A 213 15.40 -0.77 -19.60
C ALA A 213 16.83 -0.46 -19.11
N GLU A 214 17.32 0.77 -19.32
CA GLU A 214 18.65 1.20 -18.89
C GLU A 214 18.83 1.24 -17.37
N ASN A 215 17.73 1.36 -16.61
CA ASN A 215 17.76 1.44 -15.15
C ASN A 215 17.69 0.06 -14.48
N ILE A 216 17.46 -1.00 -15.25
CA ILE A 216 17.17 -2.33 -14.71
C ILE A 216 18.30 -3.30 -15.06
N LYS A 217 18.67 -4.18 -14.12
CA LYS A 217 19.64 -5.27 -14.35
C LYS A 217 19.01 -6.34 -15.24
N GLU A 218 19.80 -6.96 -16.12
CA GLU A 218 19.38 -8.17 -16.82
C GLU A 218 19.02 -9.27 -15.82
N GLY A 219 17.85 -9.90 -15.99
CA GLY A 219 17.33 -10.93 -15.10
C GLY A 219 16.75 -10.41 -13.77
N ALA A 220 16.67 -9.10 -13.54
CA ALA A 220 16.07 -8.55 -12.31
C ALA A 220 14.59 -8.93 -12.16
N VAL A 221 14.12 -8.91 -10.91
CA VAL A 221 12.69 -8.89 -10.58
C VAL A 221 12.24 -7.46 -10.34
N VAL A 222 11.13 -7.05 -10.95
CA VAL A 222 10.60 -5.69 -10.83
C VAL A 222 9.22 -5.69 -10.16
N ILE A 223 9.08 -4.96 -9.07
CA ILE A 223 7.80 -4.67 -8.42
C ILE A 223 7.44 -3.22 -8.71
N ASP A 224 6.55 -3.03 -9.68
CA ASP A 224 5.96 -1.73 -10.00
C ASP A 224 4.72 -1.48 -9.12
N VAL A 225 4.88 -0.57 -8.17
CA VAL A 225 3.84 -0.13 -7.24
C VAL A 225 3.08 1.08 -7.79
N GLY A 226 3.63 1.75 -8.81
CA GLY A 226 3.06 2.94 -9.41
C GLY A 226 1.65 2.70 -9.94
N THR A 227 0.78 3.70 -9.79
CA THR A 227 -0.54 3.68 -10.43
C THR A 227 -0.88 5.10 -10.82
N ASN A 228 -0.46 5.45 -12.03
CA ASN A 228 -0.54 6.78 -12.60
C ASN A 228 -1.61 6.81 -13.69
N LEU A 229 -2.33 7.92 -13.77
CA LEU A 229 -3.16 8.24 -14.93
C LEU A 229 -2.30 9.03 -15.91
N ASP A 230 -2.39 8.72 -17.19
CA ASP A 230 -1.85 9.59 -18.24
C ASP A 230 -2.97 10.42 -18.84
N ASP A 231 -3.05 11.68 -18.44
CA ASP A 231 -4.08 12.61 -18.93
C ASP A 231 -3.98 12.86 -20.45
N ASN A 232 -2.84 12.53 -21.08
CA ASN A 232 -2.60 12.75 -22.51
C ASN A 232 -2.85 11.49 -23.38
N LEU A 233 -2.93 10.30 -22.78
CA LEU A 233 -2.99 9.03 -23.52
C LEU A 233 -4.00 8.07 -22.89
N SER A 234 -5.28 8.29 -23.19
CA SER A 234 -6.43 7.46 -22.77
C SER A 234 -6.58 7.33 -21.23
N ALA A 235 -7.75 6.92 -20.75
CA ALA A 235 -7.99 6.71 -19.31
C ALA A 235 -7.29 5.46 -18.74
N GLU A 236 -6.16 5.05 -19.33
CA GLU A 236 -5.39 3.87 -19.00
C GLU A 236 -4.47 4.13 -17.80
N LEU A 237 -4.25 3.09 -16.99
CA LEU A 237 -3.39 3.16 -15.81
C LEU A 237 -2.01 2.65 -16.16
N TYR A 238 -1.00 3.47 -15.89
CA TYR A 238 0.40 3.11 -16.09
C TYR A 238 1.15 3.02 -14.77
N GLY A 239 2.11 2.12 -14.72
CA GLY A 239 3.02 2.02 -13.60
C GLY A 239 4.12 3.08 -13.65
N ASP A 240 5.02 3.03 -12.68
CA ASP A 240 6.23 3.85 -12.66
C ASP A 240 7.31 3.31 -13.62
N VAL A 241 7.15 2.07 -14.09
CA VAL A 241 8.05 1.38 -15.00
C VAL A 241 7.43 1.35 -16.40
N ASP A 242 8.25 1.64 -17.41
CA ASP A 242 7.90 1.40 -18.81
C ASP A 242 7.95 -0.11 -19.09
N PHE A 243 6.81 -0.77 -18.87
CA PHE A 243 6.65 -2.22 -18.99
C PHE A 243 7.17 -2.75 -20.33
N GLU A 244 6.83 -2.09 -21.43
CA GLU A 244 7.22 -2.52 -22.77
C GLU A 244 8.75 -2.45 -22.96
N SER A 245 9.40 -1.45 -22.37
CA SER A 245 10.86 -1.33 -22.44
C SER A 245 11.60 -2.42 -21.65
N VAL A 246 11.02 -2.91 -20.53
CA VAL A 246 11.73 -3.81 -19.60
C VAL A 246 11.36 -5.29 -19.74
N LYS A 247 10.22 -5.61 -20.38
CA LYS A 247 9.64 -6.96 -20.38
C LYS A 247 10.56 -8.08 -20.86
N ASP A 248 11.47 -7.78 -21.80
CA ASP A 248 12.39 -8.77 -22.36
C ASP A 248 13.70 -8.90 -21.55
N LYS A 249 13.92 -7.99 -20.58
CA LYS A 249 15.12 -7.90 -19.73
C LYS A 249 14.94 -8.53 -18.35
N VAL A 250 13.70 -8.61 -17.86
CA VAL A 250 13.41 -8.97 -16.46
C VAL A 250 13.02 -10.44 -16.32
N SER A 251 13.42 -11.06 -15.20
CA SER A 251 13.01 -12.43 -14.89
C SER A 251 11.55 -12.48 -14.43
N ALA A 252 11.10 -11.47 -13.70
CA ALA A 252 9.70 -11.32 -13.28
C ALA A 252 9.29 -9.85 -13.12
N ILE A 253 8.01 -9.54 -13.32
CA ILE A 253 7.46 -8.19 -13.14
C ILE A 253 6.00 -8.19 -12.69
N THR A 254 5.61 -7.26 -11.83
CA THR A 254 4.18 -6.99 -11.57
C THR A 254 3.57 -6.14 -12.69
N PRO A 255 2.41 -6.52 -13.26
CA PRO A 255 1.75 -5.73 -14.28
C PRO A 255 1.06 -4.50 -13.67
N VAL A 256 0.90 -3.43 -14.45
CA VAL A 256 0.04 -2.30 -14.08
C VAL A 256 -0.94 -2.04 -15.24
N PRO A 257 -2.27 -2.13 -15.00
CA PRO A 257 -2.94 -2.55 -13.77
C PRO A 257 -2.85 -4.07 -13.50
N GLY A 258 -3.17 -4.50 -12.29
CA GLY A 258 -3.32 -5.92 -11.94
C GLY A 258 -2.20 -6.53 -11.08
N GLY A 259 -1.15 -5.76 -10.79
CA GLY A 259 -0.05 -6.10 -9.88
C GLY A 259 -0.37 -5.71 -8.44
N VAL A 260 0.32 -4.70 -7.91
CA VAL A 260 0.27 -4.35 -6.48
C VAL A 260 -1.10 -3.83 -6.02
N GLY A 261 -1.76 -3.01 -6.83
CA GLY A 261 -3.01 -2.33 -6.44
C GLY A 261 -4.14 -3.24 -5.90
N PRO A 262 -4.53 -4.34 -6.61
CA PRO A 262 -5.49 -5.31 -6.07
C PRO A 262 -5.10 -5.90 -4.71
N MET A 263 -3.81 -6.14 -4.48
CA MET A 263 -3.32 -6.68 -3.22
C MET A 263 -3.30 -5.66 -2.09
N THR A 264 -3.10 -4.37 -2.37
CA THR A 264 -3.21 -3.30 -1.36
C THR A 264 -4.56 -3.35 -0.64
N VAL A 265 -5.66 -3.50 -1.37
CA VAL A 265 -7.00 -3.55 -0.76
C VAL A 265 -7.17 -4.80 0.11
N VAL A 266 -6.64 -5.94 -0.32
CA VAL A 266 -6.70 -7.17 0.46
C VAL A 266 -5.85 -7.06 1.72
N CYS A 267 -4.62 -6.56 1.62
CA CYS A 267 -3.70 -6.39 2.76
C CYS A 267 -4.22 -5.40 3.80
N LEU A 268 -4.94 -4.38 3.35
CA LEU A 268 -5.67 -3.48 4.25
C LEU A 268 -6.72 -4.22 5.08
N LEU A 269 -7.49 -5.12 4.48
CA LEU A 269 -8.45 -5.93 5.22
C LEU A 269 -7.78 -6.98 6.10
N LYS A 270 -6.61 -7.50 5.69
CA LYS A 270 -5.77 -8.31 6.58
C LYS A 270 -5.34 -7.52 7.82
N ASN A 271 -4.94 -6.25 7.66
CA ASN A 271 -4.65 -5.39 8.81
C ASN A 271 -5.88 -5.22 9.72
N LEU A 272 -7.10 -5.12 9.17
CA LEU A 272 -8.32 -5.08 9.98
C LEU A 272 -8.55 -6.39 10.75
N ILE A 273 -8.42 -7.53 10.08
CA ILE A 273 -8.56 -8.84 10.73
C ILE A 273 -7.48 -9.02 11.81
N ASP A 274 -6.26 -8.56 11.54
CA ASP A 274 -5.20 -8.56 12.54
C ASP A 274 -5.56 -7.63 13.69
N ALA A 275 -6.16 -6.45 13.47
CA ALA A 275 -6.55 -5.52 14.52
C ALA A 275 -7.57 -6.11 15.51
N ILE A 276 -8.56 -6.87 15.00
CA ILE A 276 -9.66 -7.42 15.81
C ILE A 276 -9.35 -8.76 16.48
N LYS A 277 -8.24 -9.41 16.14
CA LYS A 277 -7.69 -10.58 16.85
C LYS A 277 -6.91 -10.15 18.10
#